data_AF-A0A109KJG6-F1
#
_entry.id   AF-A0A109KJG6-F1
#
_cell.length_a   1.000
_cell.length_b   1.000
_cell.length_c   1.000
_cell.angle_alpha   90.00
_cell.angle_beta   90.00
_cell.angle_gamma   90.00
#
_symmetry.space_group_name_H-M   'P 1'
#
loop_
_entity.id
_entity.type
_entity.pdbx_description
1 polymer ?
#
loop_
_entity_poly.entity_id
_entity_poly.type
_entity_poly.pdbx_seq_one_letter_code
_entity_poly.pdbx_strand_id
1 'polypeptide(L)'
;MPQREQLDLFRALPGDMAPRDSQDLMAFPFFSLAKSRRTAPIDFRSGNVTIRVEGTQEHGIATIWDADVLIWAASQIVEARDAGLRPSRWIRATPYEILRFIGRGTSLNDYQRLKAALDRLQSTTVATSIRETTGRRLHRFSWINEWKELADASGTPLGIELILPDWFYAGVLDAALVLTIDPAYFRLKGGIERWLYRLVRKHGGRQEHGWQFDFRHLYRKSGSAARFSDFAYDVRALVARQSLPGYVLGIERMPDDNTELLTFRPVPHAARG
;
A
#
# COMPACT_ATOMS: atom_id res chain seq x y z
N MET A 1 -29.71 -16.46 -17.22
CA MET A 1 -28.84 -16.52 -16.02
C MET A 1 -27.49 -15.93 -16.43
N PRO A 2 -26.96 -14.88 -15.77
CA PRO A 2 -25.58 -14.51 -16.03
C PRO A 2 -24.70 -15.63 -15.50
N GLN A 3 -23.94 -16.26 -16.39
CA GLN A 3 -22.91 -17.22 -16.07
C GLN A 3 -21.95 -16.52 -15.10
N ARG A 4 -21.93 -16.92 -13.83
CA ARG A 4 -20.85 -16.51 -12.92
C ARG A 4 -19.58 -17.03 -13.56
N GLU A 5 -18.75 -16.16 -14.13
CA GLU A 5 -17.40 -16.52 -14.56
C GLU A 5 -16.74 -17.22 -13.38
N GLN A 6 -16.47 -18.52 -13.55
CA GLN A 6 -15.62 -19.24 -12.62
C GLN A 6 -14.23 -18.62 -12.76
N LEU A 7 -13.75 -17.96 -11.71
CA LEU A 7 -12.42 -17.38 -11.72
C LEU A 7 -11.41 -18.51 -11.89
N ASP A 8 -10.48 -18.37 -12.83
CA ASP A 8 -9.36 -19.28 -12.95
C ASP A 8 -8.43 -19.09 -11.75
N LEU A 9 -8.01 -20.18 -11.11
CA LEU A 9 -7.07 -20.14 -9.99
C LEU A 9 -5.68 -19.79 -10.50
N PHE A 10 -5.11 -18.69 -9.99
CA PHE A 10 -3.74 -18.30 -10.28
C PHE A 10 -2.84 -18.70 -9.11
N ARG A 11 -1.82 -19.53 -9.37
CA ARG A 11 -0.79 -19.85 -8.37
C ARG A 11 0.29 -18.77 -8.39
N ALA A 12 0.73 -18.34 -7.21
CA ALA A 12 1.84 -17.42 -7.10
C ALA A 12 3.09 -17.96 -7.81
N LEU A 13 3.74 -17.10 -8.58
CA LEU A 13 5.01 -17.34 -9.26
C LEU A 13 6.16 -17.34 -8.25
N PRO A 14 7.11 -18.28 -8.35
CA PRO A 14 8.34 -18.27 -7.56
C PRO A 14 9.31 -17.20 -8.06
N GLY A 15 10.12 -16.61 -7.18
CA GLY A 15 11.29 -15.81 -7.56
C GLY A 15 11.42 -14.43 -6.90
N ASP A 16 12.51 -13.75 -7.23
CA ASP A 16 12.85 -12.39 -6.78
C ASP A 16 12.32 -11.35 -7.78
N MET A 17 10.99 -11.23 -7.85
CA MET A 17 10.35 -10.22 -8.69
C MET A 17 10.46 -8.84 -8.03
N ALA A 18 10.67 -7.81 -8.83
CA ALA A 18 10.80 -6.46 -8.28
C ALA A 18 9.44 -5.96 -7.74
N PRO A 19 9.35 -5.44 -6.50
CA PRO A 19 8.07 -5.07 -5.90
C PRO A 19 7.32 -4.00 -6.70
N ARG A 20 6.02 -4.21 -6.89
CA ARG A 20 5.11 -3.34 -7.61
C ARG A 20 4.03 -2.83 -6.68
N ASP A 21 3.82 -1.52 -6.67
CA ASP A 21 2.76 -0.87 -5.89
C ASP A 21 1.81 -0.09 -6.79
N SER A 22 0.54 -0.02 -6.39
CA SER A 22 -0.48 0.74 -7.11
C SER A 22 -0.35 2.22 -6.79
N GLN A 23 -0.26 3.05 -7.82
CA GLN A 23 -0.11 4.50 -7.67
C GLN A 23 -1.27 5.14 -6.90
N ASP A 24 -2.48 4.60 -6.97
CA ASP A 24 -3.61 5.10 -6.19
C ASP A 24 -3.38 4.91 -4.69
N LEU A 25 -2.88 3.74 -4.27
CA LEU A 25 -2.57 3.48 -2.87
C LEU A 25 -1.36 4.28 -2.38
N MET A 26 -0.49 4.75 -3.29
CA MET A 26 0.62 5.66 -2.98
C MET A 26 0.17 7.12 -2.86
N ALA A 27 -0.91 7.49 -3.54
CA ALA A 27 -1.38 8.86 -3.67
C ALA A 27 -2.30 9.33 -2.55
N PHE A 28 -3.01 8.40 -1.91
CA PHE A 28 -4.17 8.67 -1.08
C PHE A 28 -4.19 7.85 0.22
N PRO A 29 -4.84 8.35 1.29
CA PRO A 29 -4.79 7.74 2.61
C PRO A 29 -5.78 6.59 2.75
N PHE A 30 -5.38 5.39 2.30
CA PHE A 30 -6.20 4.18 2.40
C PHE A 30 -5.98 3.36 3.67
N PHE A 31 -4.93 3.66 4.44
CA PHE A 31 -4.47 2.83 5.55
C PHE A 31 -4.21 3.65 6.81
N SER A 32 -4.40 3.04 7.97
CA SER A 32 -3.94 3.62 9.24
C SER A 32 -2.41 3.70 9.27
N LEU A 33 -1.87 4.85 9.67
CA LEU A 33 -0.42 5.06 9.83
C LEU A 33 0.10 4.68 11.23
N ALA A 34 -0.80 4.37 12.17
CA ALA A 34 -0.42 3.93 13.51
C ALA A 34 -0.46 2.41 13.62
N LYS A 35 0.39 1.84 14.48
CA LYS A 35 0.32 0.41 14.84
C LYS A 35 -0.85 0.11 15.77
N SER A 36 -1.34 1.12 16.50
CA SER A 36 -2.52 0.99 17.34
C SER A 36 -3.77 0.82 16.48
N ARG A 37 -4.72 0.04 16.99
CA ARG A 37 -6.02 -0.17 16.36
C ARG A 37 -6.74 1.17 16.19
N ARG A 38 -7.09 1.51 14.95
CA ARG A 38 -7.87 2.69 14.61
C ARG A 38 -9.27 2.26 14.16
N THR A 39 -10.30 2.65 14.90
CA THR A 39 -11.71 2.47 14.51
C THR A 39 -12.33 3.75 13.97
N ALA A 40 -11.76 4.92 14.30
CA ALA A 40 -12.17 6.20 13.73
C ALA A 40 -11.91 6.20 12.20
N PRO A 41 -12.92 6.50 11.36
CA PRO A 41 -12.78 6.48 9.92
C PRO A 41 -11.66 7.39 9.40
N ILE A 42 -11.14 7.06 8.21
CA ILE A 42 -10.38 8.03 7.41
C ILE A 42 -11.38 8.65 6.44
N ASP A 43 -11.73 9.92 6.66
CA ASP A 43 -12.55 10.71 5.73
C ASP A 43 -11.64 11.73 5.01
N PHE A 44 -11.35 11.46 3.74
CA PHE A 44 -10.48 12.30 2.92
C PHE A 44 -11.26 12.95 1.78
N ARG A 45 -11.07 14.26 1.59
CA ARG A 45 -11.63 15.04 0.48
C ARG A 45 -10.57 15.98 -0.07
N SER A 46 -10.36 15.96 -1.38
CA SER A 46 -9.47 16.88 -2.09
C SER A 46 -9.89 17.03 -3.55
N GLY A 47 -10.31 18.24 -3.94
CA GLY A 47 -10.94 18.46 -5.24
C GLY A 47 -12.14 17.54 -5.45
N ASN A 48 -12.15 16.80 -6.56
CA ASN A 48 -13.20 15.83 -6.89
C ASN A 48 -12.96 14.42 -6.30
N VAL A 49 -11.88 14.25 -5.54
CA VAL A 49 -11.56 12.97 -4.89
C VAL A 49 -12.17 12.93 -3.50
N THR A 50 -12.96 11.89 -3.25
CA THR A 50 -13.50 11.54 -1.94
C THR A 50 -13.14 10.11 -1.62
N ILE A 51 -12.68 9.87 -0.39
CA ILE A 51 -12.34 8.54 0.12
C ILE A 51 -12.84 8.44 1.55
N ARG A 52 -13.51 7.34 1.86
CA ARG A 52 -13.88 6.96 3.20
C ARG A 52 -13.38 5.55 3.47
N VAL A 53 -12.61 5.38 4.54
CA VAL A 53 -12.09 4.08 4.98
C VAL A 53 -12.61 3.79 6.37
N GLU A 54 -13.24 2.63 6.53
CA GLU A 54 -13.88 2.20 7.76
C GLU A 54 -13.39 0.81 8.13
N GLY A 55 -13.23 0.57 9.43
CA GLY A 55 -12.84 -0.73 9.97
C GLY A 55 -13.81 -1.16 11.07
N THR A 56 -13.82 -2.44 11.41
CA THR A 56 -14.71 -2.97 12.46
C THR A 56 -14.19 -2.62 13.85
N GLN A 57 -15.03 -2.79 14.88
CA GLN A 57 -14.58 -2.61 16.27
C GLN A 57 -13.51 -3.64 16.68
N GLU A 58 -13.64 -4.86 16.17
CA GLU A 58 -12.72 -5.96 16.45
C GLU A 58 -11.33 -5.70 15.85
N HIS A 59 -11.28 -5.48 14.53
CA HIS A 59 -10.02 -5.44 13.78
C HIS A 59 -9.49 -4.01 13.56
N GLY A 60 -10.36 -3.00 13.54
CA GLY A 60 -10.02 -1.64 13.10
C GLY A 60 -9.73 -1.57 11.59
N ILE A 61 -9.19 -0.43 11.17
CA ILE A 61 -8.75 -0.17 9.79
C ILE A 61 -7.42 -0.86 9.53
N ALA A 62 -7.27 -1.46 8.34
CA ALA A 62 -6.01 -1.99 7.84
C ALA A 62 -4.90 -0.94 7.91
N THR A 63 -3.76 -1.35 8.45
CA THR A 63 -2.60 -0.49 8.64
C THR A 63 -1.72 -0.45 7.40
N ILE A 64 -0.82 0.52 7.33
CA ILE A 64 0.12 0.62 6.21
C ILE A 64 1.11 -0.55 6.12
N TRP A 65 1.26 -1.37 7.17
CA TRP A 65 2.02 -2.62 7.10
C TRP A 65 1.20 -3.75 6.45
N ASP A 66 -0.12 -3.71 6.53
CA ASP A 66 -0.98 -4.70 5.88
C ASP A 66 -0.97 -4.50 4.35
N ALA A 67 -0.71 -3.28 3.89
CA ALA A 67 -0.51 -2.97 2.47
C ALA A 67 0.65 -3.76 1.83
N ASP A 68 1.55 -4.35 2.62
CA ASP A 68 2.63 -5.22 2.12
C ASP A 68 2.09 -6.44 1.38
N VAL A 69 0.96 -6.98 1.84
CA VAL A 69 0.26 -8.10 1.16
C VAL A 69 -0.27 -7.66 -0.19
N LEU A 70 -0.76 -6.42 -0.30
CA LEU A 70 -1.25 -5.87 -1.58
C LEU A 70 -0.10 -5.58 -2.55
N ILE A 71 1.06 -5.12 -2.05
CA ILE A 71 2.27 -4.96 -2.86
C ILE A 71 2.74 -6.32 -3.39
N TRP A 72 2.74 -7.36 -2.56
CA TRP A 72 3.00 -8.73 -3.01
C TRP A 72 2.01 -9.15 -4.11
N ALA A 73 0.70 -9.02 -3.85
CA ALA A 73 -0.32 -9.40 -4.81
C ALA A 73 -0.21 -8.66 -6.15
N ALA A 74 0.05 -7.34 -6.11
CA ALA A 74 0.27 -6.54 -7.32
C ALA A 74 1.51 -7.00 -8.09
N SER A 75 2.59 -7.33 -7.38
CA SER A 75 3.82 -7.85 -7.99
C SER A 75 3.55 -9.17 -8.72
N GLN A 76 2.81 -10.09 -8.11
CA GLN A 76 2.43 -11.35 -8.74
C GLN A 76 1.60 -11.18 -10.01
N ILE A 77 0.60 -10.28 -9.99
CA ILE A 77 -0.28 -10.02 -11.14
C ILE A 77 0.51 -9.41 -12.30
N VAL A 78 1.37 -8.43 -11.99
CA VAL A 78 2.21 -7.76 -12.99
C VAL A 78 3.23 -8.71 -13.58
N GLU A 79 3.92 -9.50 -12.74
CA GLU A 79 4.90 -10.48 -13.20
C GLU A 79 4.26 -11.53 -14.12
N ALA A 80 3.07 -12.04 -13.75
CA ALA A 80 2.34 -12.98 -14.60
C ALA A 80 1.95 -12.39 -15.95
N ARG A 81 1.43 -11.15 -15.96
CA ARG A 81 1.10 -10.43 -17.19
C ARG A 81 2.33 -10.23 -18.06
N ASP A 82 3.43 -9.77 -17.47
CA ASP A 82 4.67 -9.46 -18.18
C ASP A 82 5.32 -10.75 -18.74
N ALA A 83 5.09 -11.90 -18.09
CA ALA A 83 5.47 -13.24 -18.57
C ALA A 83 4.49 -13.84 -19.60
N GLY A 84 3.46 -13.11 -20.04
CA GLY A 84 2.47 -13.59 -21.00
C GLY A 84 1.45 -14.59 -20.45
N LEU A 85 1.40 -14.76 -19.13
CA LEU A 85 0.39 -15.57 -18.45
C LEU A 85 -0.90 -14.77 -18.26
N ARG A 86 -2.04 -15.46 -18.10
CA ARG A 86 -3.30 -14.81 -17.72
C ARG A 86 -3.37 -14.70 -16.18
N PRO A 87 -3.14 -13.52 -15.59
CA PRO A 87 -3.33 -13.36 -14.15
C PRO A 87 -4.80 -13.52 -13.76
N SER A 88 -5.04 -13.75 -12.48
CA SER A 88 -6.37 -13.79 -11.87
C SER A 88 -6.38 -13.05 -10.55
N ARG A 89 -7.55 -12.53 -10.17
CA ARG A 89 -7.80 -11.95 -8.85
C ARG A 89 -7.95 -13.01 -7.76
N TRP A 90 -8.10 -14.30 -8.12
CA TRP A 90 -8.06 -15.43 -7.19
C TRP A 90 -6.64 -16.02 -7.18
N ILE A 91 -5.90 -15.73 -6.12
CA ILE A 91 -4.49 -16.11 -5.97
C ILE A 91 -4.36 -17.20 -4.90
N ARG A 92 -3.62 -18.26 -5.20
CA ARG A 92 -3.15 -19.25 -4.21
C ARG A 92 -1.66 -19.07 -3.95
N ALA A 93 -1.28 -19.06 -2.68
CA ALA A 93 0.09 -18.97 -2.23
C ALA A 93 0.28 -19.68 -0.88
N THR A 94 1.52 -19.95 -0.50
CA THR A 94 1.88 -20.32 0.87
C THR A 94 2.16 -19.06 1.71
N PRO A 95 1.93 -19.10 3.04
CA PRO A 95 2.37 -18.02 3.93
C PRO A 95 3.87 -17.71 3.80
N TYR A 96 4.69 -18.74 3.55
CA TYR A 96 6.13 -18.62 3.35
C TYR A 96 6.47 -17.72 2.15
N GLU A 97 5.83 -17.93 0.99
CA GLU A 97 6.08 -17.12 -0.21
C GLU A 97 5.76 -15.64 0.02
N ILE A 98 4.62 -15.34 0.64
CA ILE A 98 4.22 -13.96 0.95
C ILE A 98 5.23 -13.33 1.90
N LEU A 99 5.48 -13.96 3.05
CA LEU A 99 6.34 -13.42 4.10
C LEU A 99 7.78 -13.23 3.63
N ARG A 100 8.31 -14.18 2.87
CA ARG A 100 9.66 -14.11 2.33
C ARG A 100 9.80 -12.94 1.36
N PHE A 101 8.79 -12.70 0.51
CA PHE A 101 8.76 -11.59 -0.42
C PHE A 101 8.73 -10.23 0.30
N ILE A 102 7.85 -10.08 1.29
CA ILE A 102 7.72 -8.83 2.06
C ILE A 102 8.79 -8.66 3.16
N GLY A 103 9.85 -9.47 3.13
CA GLY A 103 10.99 -9.36 4.04
C GLY A 103 10.67 -9.60 5.52
N ARG A 104 9.71 -10.49 5.81
CA ARG A 104 9.31 -10.88 7.17
C ARG A 104 9.89 -12.24 7.56
N GLY A 105 9.91 -12.51 8.86
CA GLY A 105 10.26 -13.82 9.38
C GLY A 105 9.19 -14.85 9.01
N THR A 106 9.53 -16.12 9.21
CA THR A 106 8.63 -17.26 8.92
C THR A 106 8.34 -18.08 10.17
N SER A 107 8.34 -17.41 11.33
CA SER A 107 7.96 -18.04 12.60
C SER A 107 6.44 -18.19 12.71
N LEU A 108 5.97 -18.99 13.68
CA LEU A 108 4.54 -19.10 13.98
C LEU A 108 3.90 -17.74 14.27
N ASN A 109 4.61 -16.84 14.96
CA ASN A 109 4.13 -15.49 15.25
C ASN A 109 4.00 -14.64 13.96
N ASP A 110 4.95 -14.78 13.03
CA ASP A 110 4.85 -14.10 11.73
C ASP A 110 3.64 -14.60 10.93
N TYR A 111 3.34 -15.90 11.01
CA TYR A 111 2.18 -16.50 10.34
C TYR A 111 0.87 -15.99 10.96
N GLN A 112 0.79 -15.92 12.30
CA GLN A 112 -0.37 -15.33 12.99
C GLN A 112 -0.55 -13.84 12.64
N ARG A 113 0.54 -13.08 12.51
CA ARG A 113 0.50 -11.68 12.08
C ARG A 113 0.01 -11.53 10.65
N LEU A 114 0.39 -12.44 9.75
CA LEU A 114 -0.15 -12.48 8.38
C LEU A 114 -1.66 -12.72 8.40
N LYS A 115 -2.15 -13.71 9.15
CA LYS A 115 -3.61 -13.96 9.29
C LYS A 115 -4.34 -12.72 9.79
N ALA A 116 -3.85 -12.10 10.85
CA ALA A 116 -4.44 -10.87 11.38
C ALA A 116 -4.40 -9.70 10.36
N ALA A 117 -3.41 -9.66 9.47
CA ALA A 117 -3.36 -8.68 8.37
C ALA A 117 -4.43 -8.98 7.30
N LEU A 118 -4.62 -10.26 6.94
CA LEU A 118 -5.67 -10.70 6.02
C LEU A 118 -7.07 -10.37 6.57
N ASP A 119 -7.30 -10.63 7.86
CA ASP A 119 -8.55 -10.26 8.55
C ASP A 119 -8.81 -8.75 8.49
N ARG A 120 -7.81 -7.93 8.83
CA ARG A 120 -7.91 -6.47 8.74
C ARG A 120 -8.19 -6.00 7.31
N LEU A 121 -7.53 -6.58 6.30
CA LEU A 121 -7.73 -6.25 4.90
C LEU A 121 -9.14 -6.63 4.41
N GLN A 122 -9.68 -7.76 4.88
CA GLN A 122 -11.03 -8.20 4.56
C GLN A 122 -12.10 -7.34 5.26
N SER A 123 -11.88 -6.98 6.53
CA SER A 123 -12.83 -6.22 7.33
C SER A 123 -12.79 -4.70 7.09
N THR A 124 -11.79 -4.20 6.37
CA THR A 124 -11.69 -2.76 6.04
C THR A 124 -12.50 -2.46 4.80
N THR A 125 -13.52 -1.61 4.94
CA THR A 125 -14.34 -1.13 3.82
C THR A 125 -13.81 0.21 3.31
N VAL A 126 -13.73 0.33 1.99
CA VAL A 126 -13.34 1.56 1.29
C VAL A 126 -14.50 2.03 0.43
N ALA A 127 -14.83 3.32 0.49
CA ALA A 127 -15.70 4.00 -0.47
C ALA A 127 -14.90 5.12 -1.16
N THR A 128 -14.81 5.12 -2.49
CA THR A 128 -13.97 6.09 -3.22
C THR A 128 -14.59 6.57 -4.53
N SER A 129 -14.31 7.82 -4.91
CA SER A 129 -14.59 8.36 -6.27
C SER A 129 -13.44 8.15 -7.25
N ILE A 130 -12.33 7.54 -6.82
CA ILE A 130 -11.17 7.28 -7.70
C ILE A 130 -11.53 6.25 -8.77
N ARG A 131 -11.20 6.59 -10.02
CA ARG A 131 -11.52 5.82 -11.25
C ARG A 131 -13.03 5.66 -11.48
N GLU A 132 -13.84 6.48 -10.84
CA GLU A 132 -15.26 6.61 -11.12
C GLU A 132 -15.45 7.66 -12.22
N THR A 133 -15.99 7.25 -13.37
CA THR A 133 -16.11 8.12 -14.55
C THR A 133 -17.52 8.70 -14.72
N THR A 134 -18.50 8.24 -13.95
CA THR A 134 -19.92 8.56 -14.17
C THR A 134 -20.49 9.62 -13.22
N GLY A 135 -19.79 9.96 -12.14
CA GLY A 135 -20.22 10.89 -11.09
C GLY A 135 -21.40 10.38 -10.23
N ARG A 136 -21.86 9.14 -10.42
CA ARG A 136 -23.18 8.70 -9.94
C ARG A 136 -23.11 7.89 -8.65
N ARG A 137 -22.06 7.09 -8.42
CA ARG A 137 -21.92 6.24 -7.23
C ARG A 137 -20.46 5.98 -6.88
N LEU A 138 -20.10 6.14 -5.60
CA LEU A 138 -18.79 5.73 -5.10
C LEU A 138 -18.58 4.21 -5.28
N HIS A 139 -17.38 3.81 -5.69
CA HIS A 139 -16.96 2.42 -5.65
C HIS A 139 -16.77 1.99 -4.19
N ARG A 140 -17.38 0.86 -3.81
CA ARG A 140 -17.22 0.26 -2.48
C ARG A 140 -16.61 -1.13 -2.57
N PHE A 141 -15.60 -1.40 -1.76
CA PHE A 141 -14.93 -2.70 -1.72
C PHE A 141 -14.18 -2.91 -0.38
N SER A 142 -13.81 -4.17 -0.11
CA SER A 142 -12.77 -4.53 0.86
C SER A 142 -11.48 -4.88 0.14
N TRP A 143 -10.31 -4.70 0.78
CA TRP A 143 -9.02 -4.98 0.13
C TRP A 143 -8.82 -6.46 -0.22
N ILE A 144 -9.47 -7.33 0.54
CA ILE A 144 -9.63 -8.76 0.26
C ILE A 144 -11.12 -9.07 0.35
N ASN A 145 -11.71 -9.62 -0.72
CA ASN A 145 -13.11 -10.02 -0.70
C ASN A 145 -13.29 -11.32 0.09
N GLU A 146 -12.38 -12.26 -0.10
CA GLU A 146 -12.38 -13.57 0.56
C GLU A 146 -10.94 -14.04 0.76
N TRP A 147 -10.66 -14.67 1.89
CA TRP A 147 -9.46 -15.49 2.05
C TRP A 147 -9.79 -16.74 2.86
N LYS A 148 -9.04 -17.82 2.63
CA LYS A 148 -9.17 -19.06 3.41
C LYS A 148 -7.85 -19.80 3.48
N GLU A 149 -7.67 -20.50 4.60
CA GLU A 149 -6.61 -21.50 4.74
C GLU A 149 -7.03 -22.78 4.05
N LEU A 150 -6.05 -23.46 3.46
CA LEU A 150 -6.23 -24.74 2.81
C LEU A 150 -5.54 -25.80 3.65
N ALA A 151 -6.20 -26.93 3.83
CA ALA A 151 -5.62 -28.12 4.42
C ALA A 151 -6.04 -29.36 3.62
N ASP A 152 -5.20 -30.39 3.63
CA ASP A 152 -5.60 -31.71 3.12
C ASP A 152 -6.52 -32.43 4.11
N ALA A 153 -6.98 -33.64 3.74
CA ALA A 153 -7.87 -34.44 4.58
C ALA A 153 -7.24 -34.85 5.94
N SER A 154 -5.92 -34.80 6.06
CA SER A 154 -5.18 -35.06 7.30
C SER A 154 -4.88 -33.81 8.13
N GLY A 155 -5.30 -32.63 7.64
CA GLY A 155 -5.07 -31.34 8.30
C GLY A 155 -3.72 -30.70 7.96
N THR A 156 -2.96 -31.24 7.01
CA THR A 156 -1.69 -30.65 6.57
C THR A 156 -1.96 -29.32 5.85
N PRO A 157 -1.34 -28.19 6.25
CA PRO A 157 -1.52 -26.92 5.58
C PRO A 157 -1.06 -26.97 4.12
N LEU A 158 -1.95 -26.64 3.18
CA LEU A 158 -1.68 -26.57 1.74
C LEU A 158 -1.48 -25.12 1.23
N GLY A 159 -1.60 -24.14 2.12
CA GLY A 159 -1.42 -22.72 1.82
C GLY A 159 -2.67 -21.90 2.11
N ILE A 160 -2.78 -20.76 1.42
CA ILE A 160 -3.91 -19.84 1.50
C ILE A 160 -4.41 -19.50 0.10
N GLU A 161 -5.71 -19.22 0.00
CA GLU A 161 -6.33 -18.62 -1.16
C GLU A 161 -6.86 -17.23 -0.79
N LEU A 162 -6.74 -16.28 -1.70
CA LEU A 162 -7.24 -14.92 -1.57
C LEU A 162 -7.94 -14.46 -2.85
N ILE A 163 -9.06 -13.77 -2.70
CA ILE A 163 -9.81 -13.13 -3.79
C ILE A 163 -9.70 -11.62 -3.61
N LEU A 164 -9.04 -10.96 -4.56
CA LEU A 164 -8.88 -9.51 -4.59
C LEU A 164 -10.13 -8.83 -5.18
N PRO A 165 -10.44 -7.59 -4.77
CA PRO A 165 -11.53 -6.83 -5.34
C PRO A 165 -11.22 -6.42 -6.79
N ASP A 166 -12.26 -6.38 -7.63
CA ASP A 166 -12.13 -6.01 -9.04
C ASP A 166 -11.51 -4.61 -9.20
N TRP A 167 -11.82 -3.69 -8.28
CA TRP A 167 -11.22 -2.35 -8.28
C TRP A 167 -9.69 -2.40 -8.16
N PHE A 168 -9.15 -3.20 -7.25
CA PHE A 168 -7.70 -3.33 -7.10
C PHE A 168 -7.07 -4.05 -8.29
N TYR A 169 -7.67 -5.17 -8.69
CA TYR A 169 -7.19 -5.99 -9.81
C TYR A 169 -7.13 -5.20 -11.13
N ALA A 170 -8.22 -4.51 -11.50
CA ALA A 170 -8.27 -3.67 -12.70
C ALA A 170 -7.22 -2.55 -12.66
N GLY A 171 -7.01 -1.94 -11.48
CA GLY A 171 -5.99 -0.92 -11.28
C GLY A 171 -4.55 -1.43 -11.41
N VAL A 172 -4.30 -2.70 -11.08
CA VAL A 172 -2.96 -3.32 -11.22
C VAL A 172 -2.72 -3.79 -12.66
N LEU A 173 -3.75 -4.23 -13.37
CA LEU A 173 -3.63 -4.62 -14.77
C LEU A 173 -3.24 -3.45 -15.68
N ASP A 174 -3.70 -2.24 -15.37
CA ASP A 174 -3.27 -1.02 -16.03
C ASP A 174 -1.82 -0.68 -15.65
N ALA A 175 -0.88 -0.95 -16.57
CA ALA A 175 0.54 -0.67 -16.37
C ALA A 175 0.84 0.81 -16.07
N ALA A 176 -0.02 1.75 -16.52
CA ALA A 176 0.15 3.17 -16.24
C ALA A 176 -0.11 3.53 -14.76
N LEU A 177 -0.76 2.65 -14.01
CA LEU A 177 -1.16 2.84 -12.61
C LEU A 177 -0.29 2.05 -11.61
N VAL A 178 0.82 1.47 -12.07
CA VAL A 178 1.74 0.69 -11.23
C VAL A 178 3.15 1.29 -11.27
N LEU A 179 3.84 1.30 -10.12
CA LEU A 179 5.25 1.67 -10.03
C LEU A 179 6.07 0.57 -9.36
N THR A 180 7.26 0.32 -9.90
CA THR A 180 8.30 -0.44 -9.21
C THR A 180 8.82 0.33 -8.02
N ILE A 181 8.93 -0.32 -6.87
CA ILE A 181 9.48 0.26 -5.63
C ILE A 181 10.77 -0.48 -5.22
N ASP A 182 11.65 0.23 -4.53
CA ASP A 182 12.86 -0.33 -3.91
C ASP A 182 12.49 -1.42 -2.86
N PRO A 183 13.06 -2.64 -2.93
CA PRO A 183 12.84 -3.70 -1.93
C PRO A 183 13.17 -3.28 -0.49
N ALA A 184 14.06 -2.30 -0.29
CA ALA A 184 14.36 -1.73 1.02
C ALA A 184 13.14 -1.10 1.71
N TYR A 185 12.06 -0.80 0.97
CA TYR A 185 10.78 -0.35 1.52
C TYR A 185 10.28 -1.26 2.65
N PHE A 186 10.43 -2.58 2.52
CA PHE A 186 9.96 -3.52 3.54
C PHE A 186 10.74 -3.40 4.87
N ARG A 187 11.91 -2.77 4.87
CA ARG A 187 12.70 -2.52 6.10
C ARG A 187 12.20 -1.30 6.89
N LEU A 188 11.43 -0.40 6.29
CA LEU A 188 10.90 0.81 6.93
C LEU A 188 9.97 0.46 8.10
N LYS A 189 10.22 1.06 9.27
CA LYS A 189 9.57 0.67 10.53
C LYS A 189 8.46 1.62 10.95
N GLY A 190 8.50 2.89 10.51
CA GLY A 190 7.50 3.91 10.85
C GLY A 190 6.34 3.95 9.88
N GLY A 191 5.13 4.25 10.35
CA GLY A 191 3.97 4.37 9.46
C GLY A 191 4.00 5.61 8.58
N ILE A 192 4.36 6.78 9.15
CA ILE A 192 4.58 8.01 8.37
C ILE A 192 5.76 7.82 7.40
N GLU A 193 6.81 7.11 7.82
CA GLU A 193 7.95 6.79 6.95
C GLU A 193 7.54 5.99 5.71
N ARG A 194 6.77 4.90 5.90
CA ARG A 194 6.27 4.07 4.80
C ARG A 194 5.34 4.87 3.87
N TRP A 195 4.45 5.68 4.45
CA TRP A 195 3.57 6.54 3.69
C TRP A 195 4.35 7.58 2.88
N LEU A 196 5.33 8.22 3.51
CA LEU A 196 6.12 9.25 2.86
C LEU A 196 6.95 8.68 1.71
N TYR A 197 7.54 7.49 1.88
CA TYR A 197 8.23 6.81 0.79
C TYR A 197 7.32 6.60 -0.43
N ARG A 198 6.09 6.11 -0.21
CA ARG A 198 5.13 5.90 -1.31
C ARG A 198 4.76 7.21 -2.00
N LEU A 199 4.51 8.26 -1.22
CA LEU A 199 4.23 9.59 -1.75
C LEU A 199 5.40 10.11 -2.61
N VAL A 200 6.62 10.06 -2.06
CA VAL A 200 7.84 10.51 -2.73
C VAL A 200 8.09 9.69 -3.99
N ARG A 201 7.93 8.38 -3.95
CA ARG A 201 8.13 7.51 -5.13
C ARG A 201 7.17 7.84 -6.27
N LYS A 202 5.90 8.16 -5.96
CA LYS A 202 4.91 8.59 -6.94
C LYS A 202 5.30 9.93 -7.59
N HIS A 203 5.75 10.89 -6.79
CA HIS A 203 5.98 12.27 -7.26
C HIS A 203 7.42 12.53 -7.76
N GLY A 204 8.39 11.72 -7.36
CA GLY A 204 9.82 11.96 -7.61
C GLY A 204 10.37 11.34 -8.90
N GLY A 205 9.53 10.77 -9.77
CA GLY A 205 9.98 10.02 -10.95
C GLY A 205 10.29 10.86 -12.20
N ARG A 206 9.88 12.14 -12.25
CA ARG A 206 9.95 12.96 -13.48
C ARG A 206 10.43 14.40 -13.28
N GLN A 207 10.91 14.77 -12.10
CA GLN A 207 11.29 16.15 -11.79
C GLN A 207 12.77 16.24 -11.42
N GLU A 208 13.58 16.71 -12.36
CA GLU A 208 15.03 16.92 -12.17
C GLU A 208 15.33 17.88 -11.01
N HIS A 209 14.44 18.83 -10.74
CA HIS A 209 14.58 19.84 -9.70
C HIS A 209 13.97 19.43 -8.34
N GLY A 210 13.48 18.18 -8.23
CA GLY A 210 12.77 17.71 -7.04
C GLY A 210 11.31 18.20 -6.97
N TRP A 211 10.58 17.70 -5.97
CA TRP A 211 9.20 18.10 -5.69
C TRP A 211 9.11 18.61 -4.24
N GLN A 212 8.19 19.54 -3.99
CA GLN A 212 7.98 20.14 -2.68
C GLN A 212 6.54 19.97 -2.18
N PHE A 213 6.37 19.80 -0.88
CA PHE A 213 5.07 19.88 -0.22
C PHE A 213 5.14 20.66 1.08
N ASP A 214 4.20 21.59 1.26
CA ASP A 214 3.87 22.16 2.56
C ASP A 214 3.50 21.05 3.57
N PHE A 215 4.02 21.15 4.80
CA PHE A 215 3.74 20.21 5.88
C PHE A 215 2.25 20.07 6.21
N ARG A 216 1.46 21.15 6.17
CA ARG A 216 0.00 21.13 6.35
C ARG A 216 -0.69 20.40 5.21
N HIS A 217 -0.24 20.58 3.98
CA HIS A 217 -0.70 19.78 2.85
C HIS A 217 -0.38 18.30 3.04
N LEU A 218 0.86 17.95 3.42
CA LEU A 218 1.26 16.57 3.73
C LEU A 218 0.40 15.96 4.83
N TYR A 219 0.17 16.70 5.92
CA TYR A 219 -0.64 16.26 7.04
C TYR A 219 -2.07 15.89 6.58
N ARG A 220 -2.73 16.78 5.83
CA ARG A 220 -4.06 16.49 5.25
C ARG A 220 -4.02 15.30 4.29
N LYS A 221 -2.99 15.21 3.44
CA LYS A 221 -2.82 14.12 2.46
C LYS A 221 -2.55 12.77 3.13
N SER A 222 -1.95 12.76 4.31
CA SER A 222 -1.59 11.54 5.04
C SER A 222 -2.77 10.82 5.68
N GLY A 223 -3.86 11.53 5.97
CA GLY A 223 -4.96 11.00 6.78
C GLY A 223 -4.55 10.63 8.21
N SER A 224 -3.41 11.14 8.69
CA SER A 224 -2.91 10.89 10.05
C SER A 224 -3.93 11.34 11.11
N ALA A 225 -4.03 10.55 12.18
CA ALA A 225 -4.83 10.89 13.36
C ALA A 225 -4.00 11.56 14.48
N ALA A 226 -2.68 11.65 14.32
CA ALA A 226 -1.81 12.35 15.27
C ALA A 226 -2.05 13.86 15.23
N ARG A 227 -1.66 14.61 16.25
CA ARG A 227 -1.69 16.07 16.18
C ARG A 227 -0.73 16.54 15.10
N PHE A 228 -1.03 17.68 14.47
CA PHE A 228 -0.14 18.25 13.46
C PHE A 228 1.29 18.48 13.97
N SER A 229 1.47 18.89 15.24
CA SER A 229 2.78 19.08 15.84
C SER A 229 3.61 17.79 15.87
N ASP A 230 2.97 16.67 16.19
CA ASP A 230 3.60 15.36 16.30
C ASP A 230 3.92 14.83 14.89
N PHE A 231 3.01 15.00 13.94
CA PHE A 231 3.26 14.69 12.52
C PHE A 231 4.44 15.50 11.97
N ALA A 232 4.47 16.81 12.22
CA ALA A 232 5.57 17.68 11.78
C ALA A 232 6.89 17.25 12.42
N TYR A 233 6.89 16.91 13.71
CA TYR A 233 8.05 16.36 14.40
C TYR A 233 8.55 15.08 13.74
N ASP A 234 7.65 14.13 13.46
CA ASP A 234 7.99 12.88 12.79
C ASP A 234 8.61 13.14 11.41
N VAL A 235 8.04 14.02 10.59
CA VAL A 235 8.60 14.40 9.28
C VAL A 235 10.00 15.01 9.44
N ARG A 236 10.23 15.92 10.39
CA ARG A 236 11.57 16.47 10.65
C ARG A 236 12.57 15.38 11.06
N ALA A 237 12.14 14.41 11.88
CA ALA A 237 12.96 13.26 12.24
C ALA A 237 13.27 12.36 11.02
N LEU A 238 12.33 12.18 10.08
CA LEU A 238 12.56 11.48 8.81
C LEU A 238 13.63 12.18 7.96
N VAL A 239 13.57 13.50 7.89
CA VAL A 239 14.54 14.31 7.14
C VAL A 239 15.91 14.25 7.81
N ALA A 240 16.00 14.35 9.13
CA ALA A 240 17.28 14.28 9.84
C ALA A 240 18.00 12.94 9.64
N ARG A 241 17.26 11.82 9.57
CA ARG A 241 17.83 10.47 9.44
C ARG A 241 18.07 9.99 8.01
N GLN A 242 17.50 10.65 7.00
CA GLN A 242 17.64 10.31 5.58
C GLN A 242 17.37 8.83 5.26
N SER A 243 16.33 8.24 5.85
CA SER A 243 16.09 6.79 5.77
C SER A 243 15.26 6.34 4.56
N LEU A 244 14.86 7.25 3.66
CA LEU A 244 14.00 6.90 2.52
C LEU A 244 14.84 6.33 1.37
N PRO A 245 14.68 5.04 1.02
CA PRO A 245 15.50 4.39 0.00
C PRO A 245 15.41 5.13 -1.34
N GLY A 246 16.56 5.45 -1.93
CA GLY A 246 16.64 6.10 -3.25
C GLY A 246 16.29 7.59 -3.27
N TYR A 247 16.06 8.23 -2.13
CA TYR A 247 15.70 9.66 -2.05
C TYR A 247 16.48 10.40 -0.98
N VAL A 248 16.86 11.64 -1.29
CA VAL A 248 17.37 12.62 -0.30
C VAL A 248 16.25 13.58 0.02
N LEU A 249 15.99 13.77 1.31
CA LEU A 249 14.99 14.70 1.82
C LEU A 249 15.62 16.02 2.27
N GLY A 250 14.87 17.10 2.20
CA GLY A 250 15.25 18.40 2.75
C GLY A 250 14.05 19.10 3.38
N ILE A 251 14.32 20.14 4.15
CA ILE A 251 13.31 21.08 4.63
C ILE A 251 13.75 22.47 4.24
N GLU A 252 12.87 23.17 3.53
CA GLU A 252 12.99 24.60 3.26
C GLU A 252 11.98 25.36 4.11
N ARG A 253 12.33 26.59 4.50
CA ARG A 253 11.43 27.50 5.22
C ARG A 253 11.20 28.72 4.37
N MET A 254 9.95 29.02 4.08
CA MET A 254 9.59 30.21 3.32
C MET A 254 9.97 31.48 4.12
N PRO A 255 10.63 32.47 3.50
CA PRO A 255 11.07 33.69 4.19
C PRO A 255 9.92 34.49 4.82
N ASP A 256 8.75 34.47 4.18
CA ASP A 256 7.66 35.39 4.50
C ASP A 256 6.84 34.95 5.73
N ASP A 257 6.59 33.64 5.86
CA ASP A 257 5.68 33.08 6.88
C ASP A 257 6.29 31.91 7.67
N ASN A 258 7.57 31.58 7.41
CA ASN A 258 8.28 30.46 8.01
C ASN A 258 7.60 29.10 7.78
N THR A 259 6.76 28.99 6.72
CA THR A 259 6.13 27.72 6.34
C THR A 259 7.19 26.70 5.96
N GLU A 260 7.11 25.52 6.57
CA GLU A 260 8.02 24.41 6.29
C GLU A 260 7.55 23.61 5.08
N LEU A 261 8.44 23.51 4.10
CA LEU A 261 8.29 22.71 2.90
C LEU A 261 9.20 21.48 3.00
N LEU A 262 8.63 20.30 2.84
CA LEU A 262 9.41 19.11 2.57
C LEU A 262 9.87 19.15 1.12
N THR A 263 11.16 19.00 0.89
CA THR A 263 11.75 18.82 -0.44
C THR A 263 12.29 17.42 -0.58
N PHE A 264 12.27 16.86 -1.79
CA PHE A 264 12.91 15.57 -2.05
C PHE A 264 13.38 15.44 -3.49
N ARG A 265 14.50 14.73 -3.65
CA ARG A 265 15.09 14.42 -4.95
C ARG A 265 15.60 12.98 -5.00
N PRO A 266 15.55 12.32 -6.17
CA PRO A 266 16.13 10.99 -6.31
C PRO A 266 17.64 11.03 -6.09
N VAL A 267 18.18 9.98 -5.46
CA VAL A 267 19.63 9.75 -5.41
C VAL A 267 20.11 9.35 -6.81
N PRO A 268 21.12 10.02 -7.40
CA PRO A 268 21.65 9.68 -8.71
C PRO A 268 22.05 8.21 -8.80
N HIS A 269 21.81 7.58 -9.95
CA HIS A 269 22.02 6.14 -10.13
C HIS A 269 23.48 5.71 -9.87
N ALA A 270 24.45 6.61 -10.07
CA ALA A 270 25.88 6.37 -9.87
C ALA A 270 26.33 6.22 -8.39
N ALA A 271 25.44 6.45 -7.42
CA ALA A 271 25.73 6.30 -5.99
C ALA A 271 25.13 5.02 -5.37
N ARG A 272 24.57 4.12 -6.20
CA ARG A 272 24.04 2.82 -5.75
C ARG A 272 25.15 1.77 -5.89
N GLY A 273 26.03 1.71 -4.90
CA GLY A 273 26.92 0.56 -4.69
C GLY A 273 26.15 -0.67 -4.20
#